data_AF-A0A9P5X2A1-F1
#
_entry.id   AF-A0A9P5X2A1-F1
#
_cell.length_a   1.000
_cell.length_b   1.000
_cell.length_c   1.000
_cell.angle_alpha   90.00
_cell.angle_beta   90.00
_cell.angle_gamma   90.00
#
_symmetry.space_group_name_H-M   'P 1'
#
loop_
_entity.id
_entity.type
_entity.pdbx_description
1 polymer ?
#
loop_
_entity_poly.entity_id
_entity_poly.type
_entity_poly.pdbx_seq_one_letter_code
_entity_poly.pdbx_strand_id
1 'polypeptide(L)'
;MGLPTEEECKFIELTITHIEDEIIALHLKKALLCRRLNASRARTKVLPPEILTKIFEDVGGRWKKNRRVGGVCFYWRQVLMAFPPFWTCISLNCAAETAPNLLRLHLQNTRGAPLSIELVSQGYYDDPPATDISDILSSVDCSSRIRVLNIHTVNPHIWRCLMLCTKIGSNFPKLEELVLSFL
;
A
#
# COMPACT_ATOMS: atom_id res chain seq x y z
N MET A 1 -9.32 -17.09 -56.03
CA MET A 1 -8.51 -16.41 -55.00
C MET A 1 -7.44 -17.40 -54.58
N GLY A 2 -6.17 -17.14 -54.90
CA GLY A 2 -5.07 -17.98 -54.41
C GLY A 2 -4.95 -17.85 -52.91
N LEU A 3 -4.69 -18.96 -52.21
CA LEU A 3 -4.39 -18.93 -50.79
C LEU A 3 -3.05 -18.19 -50.57
N PRO A 4 -2.94 -17.33 -49.55
CA PRO A 4 -1.70 -16.66 -49.24
C PRO A 4 -0.59 -17.69 -48.95
N THR A 5 0.60 -17.39 -49.45
CA THR A 5 1.78 -18.23 -49.25
C THR A 5 2.21 -18.19 -47.78
N GLU A 6 2.87 -19.25 -47.29
CA GLU A 6 3.33 -19.31 -45.91
C GLU A 6 4.29 -18.17 -45.54
N GLU A 7 5.06 -17.69 -46.52
CA GLU A 7 5.96 -16.54 -46.40
C GLU A 7 5.19 -15.22 -46.21
N GLU A 8 4.08 -15.03 -46.94
CA GLU A 8 3.20 -13.87 -46.78
C GLU A 8 2.55 -13.86 -45.39
N CYS A 9 2.09 -15.02 -44.90
CA CYS A 9 1.53 -15.12 -43.55
C CYS A 9 2.56 -14.73 -42.47
N LYS A 10 3.79 -15.25 -42.56
CA LYS A 10 4.88 -14.90 -41.62
C LYS A 10 5.25 -13.42 -41.67
N PHE A 11 5.29 -12.83 -42.87
CA PHE A 11 5.55 -11.40 -43.02
C PHE A 11 4.46 -10.55 -42.37
N ILE A 12 3.19 -10.93 -42.54
CA ILE A 12 2.06 -10.23 -41.92
C ILE A 12 2.12 -10.34 -40.40
N GLU A 13 2.41 -11.52 -39.83
CA GLU A 13 2.57 -11.71 -38.38
C GLU A 13 3.70 -10.85 -37.79
N LEU A 14 4.85 -10.79 -38.45
CA LEU A 14 5.96 -9.92 -38.05
C LEU A 14 5.57 -8.43 -38.13
N THR A 15 4.79 -8.06 -39.14
CA THR A 15 4.31 -6.68 -39.29
C THR A 15 3.30 -6.32 -38.18
N ILE A 16 2.40 -7.24 -37.83
CA ILE A 16 1.44 -7.06 -36.73
C ILE A 16 2.17 -6.84 -35.41
N THR A 17 3.11 -7.73 -35.07
CA THR A 17 3.89 -7.62 -33.83
C THR A 17 4.69 -6.32 -33.76
N HIS A 18 5.30 -5.90 -34.87
CA HIS A 18 5.98 -4.61 -34.94
C HIS A 18 5.04 -3.42 -34.68
N ILE A 19 3.85 -3.42 -35.29
CA ILE A 19 2.84 -2.37 -35.07
C ILE A 19 2.35 -2.37 -33.61
N GLU A 20 2.17 -3.55 -33.00
CA GLU A 20 1.80 -3.67 -31.59
C GLU A 20 2.85 -3.04 -30.68
N ASP A 21 4.13 -3.28 -30.94
CA ASP A 21 5.24 -2.66 -30.21
C ASP A 21 5.24 -1.13 -30.35
N GLU A 22 5.00 -0.60 -31.56
CA GLU A 22 4.88 0.83 -31.80
C GLU A 22 3.67 1.43 -31.05
N ILE A 23 2.53 0.75 -31.05
CA ILE A 23 1.34 1.14 -30.30
C ILE A 23 1.66 1.25 -28.81
N ILE A 24 2.36 0.26 -28.23
CA ILE A 24 2.77 0.28 -26.82
C ILE A 24 3.70 1.48 -26.56
N ALA A 25 4.71 1.68 -27.40
CA ALA A 25 5.65 2.79 -27.26
C ALA A 25 4.95 4.16 -27.33
N LEU A 26 4.01 4.33 -28.25
CA LEU A 26 3.22 5.55 -28.39
C LEU A 26 2.30 5.79 -27.18
N HIS A 27 1.69 4.75 -26.63
CA HIS A 27 0.89 4.85 -25.40
C HIS A 27 1.73 5.30 -24.21
N LEU A 28 2.95 4.76 -24.06
CA LEU A 28 3.89 5.19 -23.03
C LEU A 28 4.28 6.67 -23.21
N LYS A 29 4.59 7.09 -24.44
CA LYS A 29 4.93 8.49 -24.76
C LYS A 29 3.77 9.44 -24.48
N LYS A 30 2.54 9.07 -24.86
CA LYS A 30 1.32 9.83 -24.55
C LYS A 30 1.12 9.96 -23.04
N ALA A 31 1.26 8.86 -22.29
CA ALA A 31 1.14 8.87 -20.83
C ALA A 31 2.17 9.82 -20.19
N LEU A 32 3.42 9.82 -20.68
CA LEU A 32 4.46 10.74 -20.22
C LEU A 32 4.11 12.21 -20.50
N LEU A 33 3.65 12.52 -21.71
CA LEU A 33 3.25 13.89 -22.09
C LEU A 33 2.06 14.38 -21.26
N CYS A 34 1.04 13.54 -21.06
CA CYS A 34 -0.09 13.85 -20.19
C CYS A 34 0.36 14.13 -18.74
N ARG A 35 1.29 13.32 -18.20
CA ARG A 35 1.87 13.56 -16.87
C ARG A 35 2.56 14.92 -16.80
N ARG A 36 3.38 15.28 -17.80
CA ARG A 36 4.07 16.58 -17.87
C ARG A 36 3.09 17.75 -17.99
N LEU A 37 2.05 17.61 -18.81
CA LEU A 37 1.01 18.64 -18.96
C LEU A 37 0.26 18.86 -17.65
N ASN A 38 -0.15 17.78 -16.99
CA ASN A 38 -0.84 17.86 -15.70
C ASN A 38 0.04 18.44 -14.60
N ALA A 39 1.32 18.07 -14.54
CA ALA A 39 2.28 18.67 -13.62
C ALA A 39 2.43 20.18 -13.87
N SER A 40 2.42 20.60 -15.14
CA SER A 40 2.54 22.02 -15.51
C SER A 40 1.27 22.82 -15.22
N ARG A 41 0.09 22.20 -15.31
CA ARG A 41 -1.23 22.84 -15.07
C ARG A 41 -1.67 22.77 -13.61
N ALA A 42 -1.11 21.88 -12.79
CA ALA A 42 -1.50 21.73 -11.40
C ALA A 42 -1.23 23.04 -10.64
N ARG A 43 -2.30 23.71 -10.17
CA ARG A 43 -2.19 24.91 -9.33
C ARG A 43 -1.45 24.62 -8.02
N THR A 44 -1.44 23.37 -7.57
CA THR A 44 -0.74 22.93 -6.37
C THR A 44 0.76 22.68 -6.58
N LYS A 45 1.29 22.80 -7.81
CA LYS A 45 2.73 22.62 -8.10
C LYS A 45 3.61 23.70 -7.47
N VAL A 46 3.03 24.86 -7.17
CA VAL A 46 3.75 25.99 -6.53
C VAL A 46 3.80 25.84 -5.01
N LEU A 47 3.05 24.89 -4.44
CA LEU A 47 3.08 24.65 -3.01
C LEU A 47 4.40 23.97 -2.65
N PRO A 48 5.16 24.52 -1.69
CA PRO A 48 6.30 23.84 -1.12
C PRO A 48 5.88 22.46 -0.56
N PRO A 49 6.78 21.45 -0.60
CA PRO A 49 6.48 20.13 -0.06
C PRO A 49 6.05 20.18 1.41
N GLU A 50 6.56 21.12 2.21
CA GLU A 50 6.22 21.30 3.63
C GLU A 50 4.75 21.70 3.84
N ILE A 51 4.19 22.50 2.92
CA ILE A 51 2.78 22.87 2.97
C ILE A 51 1.91 21.67 2.61
N LEU A 52 2.34 20.88 1.62
CA LEU A 52 1.64 19.66 1.25
C LEU A 52 1.67 18.62 2.36
N THR A 53 2.80 18.42 3.04
CA THR A 53 2.87 17.51 4.18
C THR A 53 1.93 17.96 5.29
N LYS A 54 1.87 19.26 5.60
CA LYS A 54 0.92 19.77 6.59
C LYS A 54 -0.54 19.52 6.21
N ILE A 55 -0.90 19.71 4.94
CA ILE A 55 -2.23 19.36 4.42
C ILE A 55 -2.51 17.85 4.58
N PHE A 56 -1.52 17.00 4.32
CA PHE A 56 -1.69 15.55 4.47
C PHE A 56 -1.92 15.15 5.93
N GLU A 57 -1.19 15.78 6.87
CA GLU A 57 -1.38 15.60 8.31
C GLU A 57 -2.80 15.97 8.73
N ASP A 58 -3.29 17.13 8.29
CA ASP A 58 -4.62 17.66 8.64
C ASP A 58 -5.76 16.78 8.07
N VAL A 59 -5.61 16.25 6.85
CA VAL A 59 -6.66 15.46 6.18
C VAL A 59 -6.67 13.99 6.65
N GLY A 60 -5.51 13.43 6.99
CA GLY A 60 -5.36 12.01 7.32
C GLY A 60 -5.43 11.67 8.80
N GLY A 61 -5.15 12.61 9.70
CA GLY A 61 -4.91 12.25 11.10
C GLY A 61 -3.84 11.15 11.27
N ARG A 62 -3.70 10.62 12.48
CA ARG A 62 -2.61 9.69 12.84
C ARG A 62 -2.72 8.31 12.18
N TRP A 63 -3.94 7.86 11.86
CA TRP A 63 -4.24 6.49 11.40
C TRP A 63 -5.09 6.41 10.13
N LYS A 64 -5.62 7.53 9.61
CA LYS A 64 -6.52 7.47 8.44
C LYS A 64 -5.73 7.50 7.13
N LYS A 65 -6.43 7.04 6.11
CA LYS A 65 -5.96 6.69 4.76
C LYS A 65 -5.38 7.91 4.02
N ASN A 66 -4.14 8.28 4.34
CA ASN A 66 -3.30 9.24 3.59
C ASN A 66 -3.04 8.84 2.13
N ARG A 67 -3.59 7.73 1.66
CA ARG A 67 -3.46 7.30 0.26
C ARG A 67 -4.30 8.10 -0.70
N ARG A 68 -5.42 8.67 -0.24
CA ARG A 68 -6.30 9.45 -1.12
C ARG A 68 -5.58 10.70 -1.63
N VAL A 69 -4.74 11.33 -0.81
CA VAL A 69 -3.93 12.49 -1.25
C VAL A 69 -2.87 12.12 -2.29
N GLY A 70 -2.32 10.90 -2.23
CA GLY A 70 -1.45 10.36 -3.29
C GLY A 70 -2.15 10.10 -4.64
N GLY A 71 -3.49 10.18 -4.68
CA GLY A 71 -4.30 10.06 -5.89
C GLY A 71 -4.46 11.37 -6.69
N VAL A 72 -4.16 12.53 -6.09
CA VAL A 72 -4.50 13.84 -6.67
C VAL A 72 -3.66 14.16 -7.91
N CYS A 73 -2.34 14.11 -7.78
CA CYS A 73 -1.43 14.31 -8.90
C CYS A 73 -0.09 13.62 -8.62
N PHE A 74 0.76 13.56 -9.65
CA PHE A 74 2.09 12.97 -9.54
C PHE A 74 2.95 13.66 -8.47
N TYR A 75 2.90 15.00 -8.38
CA TYR A 75 3.66 15.76 -7.40
C TYR A 75 3.24 15.42 -5.95
N TRP A 76 1.93 15.36 -5.67
CA TRP A 76 1.43 14.98 -4.34
C TRP A 76 1.86 13.57 -3.95
N ARG A 77 1.84 12.64 -4.90
CA ARG A 77 2.36 11.28 -4.69
C ARG A 77 3.85 11.27 -4.40
N GLN A 78 4.65 12.05 -5.14
CA GLN A 78 6.08 12.14 -4.90
C GLN A 78 6.39 12.69 -3.51
N VAL A 79 5.72 13.76 -3.09
CA VAL A 79 5.87 14.34 -1.75
C VAL A 79 5.46 13.32 -0.67
N LEU A 80 4.33 12.65 -0.84
CA LEU A 80 3.87 11.61 0.08
C LEU A 80 4.89 10.46 0.23
N MET A 81 5.46 9.98 -0.89
CA MET A 81 6.46 8.90 -0.89
C MET A 81 7.82 9.36 -0.32
N ALA A 82 8.14 10.65 -0.45
CA ALA A 82 9.40 11.22 0.02
C ALA A 82 9.41 11.56 1.52
N PHE A 83 8.26 11.49 2.20
CA PHE A 83 8.13 11.87 3.62
C PHE A 83 7.87 10.64 4.51
N PRO A 84 8.93 10.03 5.08
CA PRO A 84 8.82 8.81 5.89
C PRO A 84 7.82 8.85 7.06
N PRO A 85 7.61 9.97 7.77
CA PRO A 85 6.64 10.01 8.87
C PRO A 85 5.20 9.66 8.50
N PHE A 86 4.79 9.80 7.23
CA PHE A 86 3.45 9.34 6.80
C PHE A 86 3.30 7.83 6.73
N TRP A 87 4.41 7.11 6.77
CA TRP A 87 4.43 5.67 6.61
C TRP A 87 4.60 4.96 7.95
N THR A 88 4.93 5.67 9.02
CA THR A 88 5.17 5.11 10.36
C THR A 88 3.88 4.66 11.04
N CYS A 89 2.72 5.09 10.57
CA CYS A 89 1.42 4.67 11.11
C CYS A 89 0.59 4.00 10.02
N ILE A 90 -0.01 2.86 10.32
CA ILE A 90 -0.82 2.08 9.37
C ILE A 90 -2.01 1.42 10.07
N SER A 91 -3.18 1.53 9.44
CA SER A 91 -4.39 0.78 9.81
C SER A 91 -4.63 -0.32 8.78
N LEU A 92 -4.66 -1.56 9.22
CA LEU A 92 -4.84 -2.77 8.41
C LEU A 92 -6.15 -3.42 8.78
N ASN A 93 -6.97 -3.71 7.76
CA ASN A 93 -8.11 -4.60 7.94
C ASN A 93 -7.61 -6.05 7.79
N CYS A 94 -7.69 -6.83 8.86
CA CYS A 94 -7.20 -8.21 8.88
C CYS A 94 -7.96 -9.14 7.94
N ALA A 95 -9.21 -8.80 7.60
CA ALA A 95 -10.00 -9.56 6.63
C ALA A 95 -9.65 -9.24 5.17
N ALA A 96 -8.84 -8.20 4.90
CA ALA A 96 -8.51 -7.80 3.54
C ALA A 96 -7.24 -8.52 3.05
N GLU A 97 -7.34 -9.26 1.93
CA GLU A 97 -6.21 -9.93 1.27
C GLU A 97 -5.05 -8.98 0.91
N THR A 98 -5.34 -7.69 0.79
CA THR A 98 -4.33 -6.67 0.46
C THR A 98 -3.47 -6.26 1.66
N ALA A 99 -3.82 -6.67 2.90
CA ALA A 99 -3.17 -6.23 4.14
C ALA A 99 -1.67 -6.53 4.24
N PRO A 100 -1.12 -7.65 3.71
CA PRO A 100 0.33 -7.87 3.66
C PRO A 100 1.05 -6.92 2.68
N ASN A 101 0.48 -6.68 1.50
CA ASN A 101 1.08 -5.84 0.45
C ASN A 101 1.16 -4.36 0.84
N LEU A 102 0.02 -3.79 1.22
CA LEU A 102 -0.15 -3.49 2.62
C LEU A 102 0.99 -2.87 3.45
N LEU A 103 1.23 -3.62 4.51
CA LEU A 103 2.32 -3.52 5.44
C LEU A 103 3.68 -3.40 4.75
N ARG A 104 3.93 -4.20 3.70
CA ARG A 104 5.19 -4.17 2.93
C ARG A 104 5.48 -2.80 2.33
N LEU A 105 4.47 -2.15 1.75
CA LEU A 105 4.60 -0.79 1.21
C LEU A 105 4.99 0.22 2.31
N HIS A 106 4.38 0.12 3.49
CA HIS A 106 4.73 0.99 4.62
C HIS A 106 6.15 0.72 5.14
N LEU A 107 6.56 -0.55 5.23
CA LEU A 107 7.91 -0.93 5.65
C LEU A 107 9.01 -0.41 4.73
N GLN A 108 8.75 -0.42 3.41
CA GLN A 108 9.66 0.15 2.41
C GLN A 108 9.80 1.66 2.58
N ASN A 109 8.68 2.38 2.74
CA ASN A 109 8.68 3.84 2.76
C ASN A 109 9.10 4.46 4.12
N THR A 110 9.04 3.69 5.21
CA THR A 110 9.49 4.13 6.54
C THR A 110 11.01 4.18 6.70
N ARG A 111 11.78 3.58 5.78
CA ARG A 111 13.26 3.62 5.77
C ARG A 111 13.90 3.23 7.11
N GLY A 112 13.39 2.18 7.75
CA GLY A 112 13.89 1.68 9.03
C GLY A 112 13.29 2.35 10.27
N ALA A 113 12.48 3.40 10.11
CA ALA A 113 11.79 4.04 11.25
C ALA A 113 10.84 3.06 11.97
N PRO A 114 10.60 3.26 13.29
CA PRO A 114 9.62 2.48 14.04
C PRO A 114 8.21 2.62 13.46
N LEU A 115 7.41 1.56 13.61
CA LEU A 115 6.05 1.46 13.11
C LEU A 115 5.02 1.38 14.23
N SER A 116 3.90 2.05 14.00
CA SER A 116 2.68 1.94 14.77
C SER A 116 1.64 1.26 13.88
N ILE A 117 1.15 0.11 14.29
CA ILE A 117 0.20 -0.71 13.51
C ILE A 117 -1.11 -0.79 14.27
N GLU A 118 -2.20 -0.48 13.58
CA GLU A 118 -3.56 -0.69 14.03
C GLU A 118 -4.15 -1.83 13.18
N LEU A 119 -4.56 -2.91 13.85
CA LEU A 119 -5.18 -4.07 13.25
C LEU A 119 -6.67 -4.04 13.57
N VAL A 120 -7.50 -4.01 12.54
CA VAL A 120 -8.95 -3.93 12.66
C VAL A 120 -9.55 -5.18 12.04
N SER A 121 -10.37 -5.91 12.80
CA SER A 121 -11.20 -7.00 12.29
C SER A 121 -12.65 -6.54 12.21
N GLN A 122 -13.14 -6.28 10.99
CA GLN A 122 -14.53 -5.87 10.71
C GLN A 122 -15.41 -7.03 10.18
N GLY A 123 -15.00 -8.29 10.39
CA GLY A 123 -15.79 -9.45 9.95
C GLY A 123 -17.09 -9.60 10.75
N TYR A 124 -18.14 -10.12 10.09
CA TYR A 124 -19.32 -10.65 10.78
C TYR A 124 -18.90 -11.83 11.69
N TYR A 125 -19.64 -12.06 12.78
CA TYR A 125 -19.30 -13.01 13.84
C TYR A 125 -18.96 -14.44 13.37
N ASP A 126 -19.37 -14.83 12.15
CA ASP A 126 -19.28 -16.20 11.65
C ASP A 126 -18.27 -16.42 10.50
N ASP A 127 -17.67 -15.37 9.93
CA ASP A 127 -16.65 -15.55 8.90
C ASP A 127 -15.26 -15.65 9.56
N PRO A 128 -14.54 -16.79 9.42
CA PRO A 128 -13.16 -16.86 9.85
C PRO A 128 -12.37 -15.80 9.08
N PRO A 129 -11.48 -15.03 9.74
CA PRO A 129 -10.68 -14.04 9.04
C PRO A 129 -9.90 -14.74 7.92
N ALA A 130 -9.98 -14.18 6.71
CA ALA A 130 -9.30 -14.72 5.52
C ALA A 130 -7.77 -14.81 5.69
N THR A 131 -7.21 -14.14 6.71
CA THR A 131 -5.80 -14.19 7.06
C THR A 131 -5.65 -14.02 8.57
N ASP A 132 -4.92 -14.90 9.25
CA ASP A 132 -4.64 -14.72 10.68
C ASP A 132 -3.77 -13.47 10.85
N ILE A 133 -3.97 -12.74 11.95
CA ILE A 133 -3.10 -11.63 12.35
C ILE A 133 -1.65 -12.11 12.45
N SER A 134 -1.46 -13.34 12.94
CA SER A 134 -0.14 -13.96 13.02
C SER A 134 0.50 -14.13 11.64
N ASP A 135 -0.28 -14.47 10.61
CA ASP A 135 0.18 -14.59 9.22
C ASP A 135 0.55 -13.23 8.65
N ILE A 136 -0.24 -12.19 8.89
CA ILE A 136 0.08 -10.83 8.41
C ILE A 136 1.41 -10.36 9.01
N LEU A 137 1.59 -10.51 10.32
CA LEU A 137 2.78 -10.05 11.02
C LEU A 137 4.01 -10.94 10.78
N SER A 138 3.83 -12.22 10.49
CA SER A 138 4.93 -13.14 10.14
C SER A 138 5.31 -13.09 8.66
N SER A 139 4.37 -12.72 7.76
CA SER A 139 4.61 -12.59 6.32
C SER A 139 5.62 -11.50 5.96
N VAL A 140 5.91 -10.59 6.90
CA VAL A 140 6.91 -9.55 6.74
C VAL A 140 7.71 -9.42 8.02
N ASP A 141 9.05 -9.52 7.94
CA ASP A 141 9.95 -9.31 9.07
C ASP A 141 9.91 -7.84 9.54
N CYS A 142 8.90 -7.53 10.33
CA CYS A 142 8.60 -6.20 10.83
C CYS A 142 8.59 -6.14 12.36
N SER A 143 8.77 -7.29 13.01
CA SER A 143 8.59 -7.45 14.44
C SER A 143 9.59 -6.62 15.24
N SER A 144 10.83 -6.50 14.75
CA SER A 144 11.89 -5.64 15.28
C SER A 144 11.65 -4.13 15.13
N ARG A 145 10.60 -3.74 14.41
CA ARG A 145 10.28 -2.34 14.07
C ARG A 145 8.96 -1.87 14.67
N ILE A 146 8.10 -2.78 15.11
CA ILE A 146 6.81 -2.44 15.70
C ILE A 146 7.05 -1.86 17.09
N ARG A 147 6.58 -0.62 17.28
CA ARG A 147 6.64 0.15 18.51
C ARG A 147 5.29 0.21 19.20
N VAL A 148 4.23 0.38 18.42
CA VAL A 148 2.85 0.43 18.92
C VAL A 148 2.03 -0.58 18.15
N LEU A 149 1.31 -1.44 18.86
CA LEU A 149 0.40 -2.41 18.26
C LEU A 149 -0.98 -2.24 18.88
N ASN A 150 -1.93 -1.77 18.08
CA ASN A 150 -3.32 -1.63 18.47
C ASN A 150 -4.12 -2.72 17.78
N ILE A 151 -4.85 -3.50 18.55
CA ILE A 151 -5.69 -4.57 18.03
C ILE A 151 -7.14 -4.28 18.43
N HIS A 152 -7.96 -4.05 17.42
CA HIS A 152 -9.39 -3.82 17.51
C HIS A 152 -10.10 -5.01 16.86
N THR A 153 -10.67 -5.91 17.66
CA THR A 153 -11.37 -7.08 17.14
C THR A 153 -12.64 -7.36 17.92
N VAL A 154 -13.73 -7.58 17.18
CA VAL A 154 -14.99 -8.14 17.69
C VAL A 154 -14.93 -9.67 17.81
N ASN A 155 -13.96 -10.31 17.15
CA ASN A 155 -13.88 -11.76 17.03
C ASN A 155 -13.15 -12.37 18.26
N PRO A 156 -13.84 -13.20 19.10
CA PRO A 156 -13.26 -13.83 20.28
C PRO A 156 -12.13 -14.83 19.96
N HIS A 157 -12.11 -15.43 18.76
CA HIS A 157 -11.06 -16.36 18.35
C HIS A 157 -9.71 -15.65 18.21
N ILE A 158 -9.70 -14.42 17.68
CA ILE A 158 -8.49 -13.61 17.56
C ILE A 158 -7.91 -13.33 18.94
N TRP A 159 -8.76 -13.02 19.93
CA TRP A 159 -8.33 -12.87 21.32
C TRP A 159 -7.71 -14.14 21.88
N ARG A 160 -8.32 -15.30 21.59
CA ARG A 160 -7.79 -16.58 22.04
C ARG A 160 -6.42 -16.88 21.41
N CYS A 161 -6.24 -16.60 20.12
CA CYS A 161 -4.95 -16.75 19.43
C CYS A 161 -3.89 -15.80 19.99
N LEU A 162 -4.23 -14.54 20.25
CA LEU A 162 -3.32 -13.56 20.86
C LEU A 162 -2.92 -13.95 22.29
N MET A 163 -3.86 -14.46 23.09
CA MET A 163 -3.59 -14.92 24.45
C MET A 163 -2.77 -16.21 24.48
N LEU A 164 -2.96 -17.11 23.50
CA LEU A 164 -2.14 -18.31 23.33
C LEU A 164 -0.74 -17.97 22.79
N CYS A 165 -0.60 -16.86 22.07
CA CYS A 165 0.68 -16.23 21.78
C CYS A 165 1.25 -15.57 23.06
N THR A 166 1.61 -16.40 24.05
CA THR A 166 2.33 -16.04 25.29
C THR A 166 3.69 -15.36 25.07
N LYS A 167 4.04 -15.07 23.81
CA LYS A 167 5.33 -14.60 23.31
C LYS A 167 5.27 -13.23 22.63
N ILE A 168 4.19 -12.45 22.78
CA ILE A 168 4.11 -11.10 22.19
C ILE A 168 5.35 -10.26 22.58
N GLY A 169 5.76 -10.28 23.85
CA GLY A 169 6.96 -9.55 24.28
C GLY A 169 8.27 -10.05 23.66
N SER A 170 8.45 -11.36 23.47
CA SER A 170 9.66 -11.90 22.82
C SER A 170 9.66 -11.72 21.30
N ASN A 171 8.48 -11.64 20.68
CA ASN A 171 8.35 -11.49 19.25
C ASN A 171 8.54 -10.03 18.82
N PHE A 172 8.19 -9.05 19.66
CA PHE A 172 8.27 -7.62 19.34
C PHE A 172 9.22 -6.90 20.31
N PRO A 173 10.55 -6.96 20.09
CA PRO A 173 11.54 -6.47 21.05
C PRO A 173 11.54 -4.95 21.26
N LYS A 174 10.87 -4.19 20.38
CA LYS A 174 10.76 -2.71 20.47
C LYS A 174 9.34 -2.24 20.79
N LEU A 175 8.45 -3.16 21.20
CA LEU A 175 7.08 -2.81 21.53
C LEU A 175 7.03 -1.97 22.80
N GLU A 176 6.61 -0.72 22.66
CA GLU A 176 6.42 0.24 23.75
C GLU A 176 4.97 0.24 24.23
N GLU A 177 4.01 -0.01 23.33
CA GLU A 177 2.59 0.08 23.61
C GLU A 177 1.81 -1.03 22.91
N LEU A 178 1.01 -1.77 23.69
CA LEU A 178 0.06 -2.77 23.20
C LEU A 178 -1.34 -2.37 23.68
N VAL A 179 -2.19 -1.96 22.76
CA VAL A 179 -3.60 -1.67 23.06
C VAL A 179 -4.45 -2.78 22.51
N LEU A 180 -5.18 -3.45 23.38
CA LEU A 180 -6.15 -4.46 22.98
C LEU A 180 -7.54 -3.94 23.35
N SER A 181 -8.43 -3.87 22.37
CA SER A 181 -9.78 -3.35 22.60
C SER A 181 -10.83 -4.13 21.83
N PHE A 182 -11.99 -4.25 22.47
CA PHE A 182 -13.18 -4.87 21.93
C PHE A 182 -14.04 -3.76 21.31
N LEU A 183 -14.42 -3.91 20.04
CA LEU A 183 -15.29 -2.97 19.33
C LEU A 183 -16.78 -3.31 19.51
#